data_AF-A0A3P1UI09-F1
#
_entry.id   AF-A0A3P1UI09-F1
#
_cell.length_a   1.000
_cell.length_b   1.000
_cell.length_c   1.000
_cell.angle_alpha   90.00
_cell.angle_beta   90.00
_cell.angle_gamma   90.00
#
_symmetry.space_group_name_H-M   'P 1'
#
loop_
_entity.id
_entity.type
_entity.pdbx_description
1 polymer ?
#
loop_
_entity_poly.entity_id
_entity_poly.type
_entity_poly.pdbx_seq_one_letter_code
_entity_poly.pdbx_strand_id
1 'polypeptide(L)'
;MNHVMMSAITALILGSYPAAAESCGPVDGAEFLCGVDNVEDFVQLPNGQMIGGDLAEPGKQGFFFLFNPDRSARPIKPEEIAVAPDAAFAQCPGAPDWKTFGPHGLDVSVTGNKGVLYAVNHGGREAIEIFGMDLSGQDPKLTWTGCLLTPKGTWPDDVAALPGGGLAVTSLWDPKTVDGLKN
;
A
#
# COMPACT_ATOMS: atom_id res chain seq x y z
N MET A 1 -17.83 40.51 -60.94
CA MET A 1 -16.85 40.89 -59.89
C MET A 1 -17.05 39.93 -58.74
N ASN A 2 -16.04 39.12 -58.44
CA ASN A 2 -16.11 38.00 -57.51
C ASN A 2 -16.32 38.46 -56.06
N HIS A 3 -17.26 37.83 -55.36
CA HIS A 3 -17.32 37.86 -53.90
C HIS A 3 -16.35 36.82 -53.35
N VAL A 4 -15.36 37.26 -52.57
CA VAL A 4 -14.49 36.39 -51.78
C VAL A 4 -15.01 36.39 -50.35
N MET A 5 -15.48 35.23 -49.88
CA MET A 5 -15.74 34.93 -48.47
C MET A 5 -14.41 34.88 -47.71
N MET A 6 -14.33 35.54 -46.56
CA MET A 6 -13.20 35.43 -45.64
C MET A 6 -13.72 34.70 -44.38
N SER A 7 -13.38 33.42 -44.29
CA SER A 7 -13.76 32.55 -43.17
C SER A 7 -12.79 32.79 -42.01
N ALA A 8 -13.29 33.18 -40.84
CA ALA A 8 -12.48 33.38 -39.64
C ALA A 8 -12.28 32.03 -38.93
N ILE A 9 -11.07 31.49 -38.99
CA ILE A 9 -10.67 30.30 -38.20
C ILE A 9 -10.41 30.78 -36.77
N THR A 10 -11.27 30.38 -35.84
CA THR A 10 -11.06 30.58 -34.41
C THR A 10 -10.19 29.43 -33.90
N ALA A 11 -8.94 29.72 -33.51
CA ALA A 11 -8.07 28.74 -32.87
C ALA A 11 -8.55 28.49 -31.43
N LEU A 12 -8.99 27.26 -31.14
CA LEU A 12 -9.22 26.82 -29.76
C LEU A 12 -7.86 26.65 -29.09
N ILE A 13 -7.54 27.52 -28.13
CA ILE A 13 -6.44 27.32 -27.20
C ILE A 13 -6.94 26.29 -26.19
N LEU A 14 -6.53 25.03 -26.35
CA LEU A 14 -6.66 24.01 -25.31
C LEU A 14 -5.70 24.41 -24.17
N GLY A 15 -6.25 25.05 -23.15
CA GLY A 15 -5.52 25.29 -21.90
C GLY A 15 -5.15 23.94 -21.29
N SER A 16 -3.85 23.64 -21.25
CA SER A 16 -3.33 22.59 -20.38
C SER A 16 -3.55 23.05 -18.95
N TYR A 17 -4.57 22.50 -18.28
CA TYR A 17 -4.65 22.62 -16.83
C TYR A 17 -3.52 21.78 -16.25
N PRO A 18 -2.51 22.36 -15.58
CA PRO A 18 -1.70 21.55 -14.69
C PRO A 18 -2.67 20.94 -13.67
N ALA A 19 -2.64 19.63 -13.49
CA ALA A 19 -3.22 19.01 -12.31
C ALA A 19 -2.45 19.58 -11.11
N ALA A 20 -2.97 20.65 -10.52
CA ALA A 20 -2.54 21.06 -9.20
C ALA A 20 -2.88 19.88 -8.29
N ALA A 21 -1.89 19.32 -7.59
CA ALA A 21 -2.17 18.47 -6.45
C ALA A 21 -3.22 19.21 -5.61
N GLU A 22 -4.38 18.58 -5.39
CA GLU A 22 -5.44 19.19 -4.61
C GLU A 22 -4.80 19.67 -3.30
N SER A 23 -5.06 20.93 -2.94
CA SER A 23 -4.62 21.41 -1.64
C SER A 23 -5.19 20.47 -0.58
N CYS A 24 -4.34 19.85 0.24
CA CYS A 24 -4.75 19.09 1.43
C CYS A 24 -5.27 20.02 2.56
N GLY A 25 -5.86 21.16 2.17
CA GLY A 25 -6.55 22.06 3.06
C GLY A 25 -7.93 21.51 3.42
N PRO A 26 -8.56 22.00 4.49
CA PRO A 26 -9.89 21.55 4.86
C PRO A 26 -10.92 21.80 3.75
N VAL A 27 -11.84 20.85 3.56
CA VAL A 27 -12.97 20.94 2.62
C VAL A 27 -14.24 20.58 3.37
N ASP A 28 -15.24 21.46 3.34
CA ASP A 28 -16.56 21.25 3.96
C ASP A 28 -16.52 20.78 5.43
N GLY A 29 -15.52 21.23 6.20
CA GLY A 29 -15.33 20.89 7.60
C GLY A 29 -14.58 19.58 7.86
N ALA A 30 -14.16 18.87 6.81
CA ALA A 30 -13.21 17.76 6.91
C ALA A 30 -11.77 18.27 6.93
N GLU A 31 -10.95 17.72 7.82
CA GLU A 31 -9.51 17.92 7.88
C GLU A 31 -8.80 16.72 7.26
N PHE A 32 -7.71 16.95 6.53
CA PHE A 32 -6.97 15.91 5.82
C PHE A 32 -5.55 15.77 6.38
N LEU A 33 -5.03 14.54 6.34
CA LEU A 33 -3.63 14.25 6.62
C LEU A 33 -2.84 14.33 5.33
N CYS A 34 -1.85 15.21 5.28
CA CYS A 34 -1.10 15.49 4.06
C CYS A 34 0.15 14.62 3.95
N GLY A 35 0.57 14.33 2.71
CA GLY A 35 1.77 13.53 2.45
C GLY A 35 1.60 12.04 2.75
N VAL A 36 0.36 11.57 2.68
CA VAL A 36 -0.03 10.18 2.86
C VAL A 36 -0.82 9.78 1.62
N ASP A 37 -0.12 9.17 0.67
CA ASP A 37 -0.65 8.93 -0.67
C ASP A 37 -1.08 7.46 -0.82
N ASN A 38 -2.28 7.25 -1.36
CA ASN A 38 -2.82 5.94 -1.73
C ASN A 38 -2.74 4.85 -0.64
N VAL A 39 -2.93 5.22 0.62
CA VAL A 39 -3.10 4.25 1.70
C VAL A 39 -4.48 3.62 1.57
N GLU A 40 -4.50 2.36 1.16
CA GLU A 40 -5.71 1.63 0.75
C GLU A 40 -6.33 0.88 1.94
N ASP A 41 -5.50 0.31 2.81
CA ASP A 41 -5.92 -0.46 3.98
C ASP A 41 -5.16 -0.09 5.27
N PHE A 42 -5.76 -0.38 6.42
CA PHE A 42 -5.29 -0.04 7.77
C PHE A 42 -5.50 -1.16 8.78
N VAL A 43 -4.51 -1.36 9.65
CA VAL A 43 -4.65 -2.14 10.88
C VAL A 43 -4.46 -1.27 12.12
N GLN A 44 -5.27 -1.52 13.15
CA GLN A 44 -5.21 -0.81 14.42
C GLN A 44 -4.35 -1.56 15.45
N LEU A 45 -3.49 -0.84 16.17
CA LEU A 45 -2.66 -1.36 17.26
C LEU A 45 -3.29 -1.09 18.63
N PRO A 46 -2.93 -1.85 19.69
CA PRO A 46 -3.56 -1.70 21.01
C PRO A 46 -3.38 -0.33 21.67
N ASN A 47 -2.34 0.43 21.31
CA ASN A 47 -2.08 1.76 21.84
C ASN A 47 -2.86 2.87 21.08
N GLY A 48 -3.70 2.50 20.12
CA GLY A 48 -4.50 3.43 19.31
C GLY A 48 -3.80 3.96 18.07
N GLN A 49 -2.51 3.65 17.85
CA GLN A 49 -1.85 3.89 16.57
C GLN A 49 -2.43 2.96 15.49
N MET A 50 -2.27 3.33 14.22
CA MET A 50 -2.61 2.48 13.07
C MET A 50 -1.41 2.37 12.13
N ILE A 51 -1.29 1.23 11.45
CA ILE A 51 -0.38 1.06 10.32
C ILE A 51 -1.23 0.94 9.06
N GLY A 52 -0.90 1.70 8.02
CA GLY A 52 -1.54 1.56 6.70
C GLY A 52 -0.53 1.23 5.61
N GLY A 53 -0.97 0.56 4.55
CA GLY A 53 -0.16 0.20 3.38
C GLY A 53 -0.50 1.10 2.19
N ASP A 54 0.50 1.72 1.57
CA ASP A 54 0.29 2.42 0.31
C ASP A 54 0.34 1.47 -0.88
N LEU A 55 -0.76 1.40 -1.64
CA LEU A 55 -0.77 0.65 -2.89
C LEU A 55 0.02 1.45 -3.95
N ALA A 56 1.34 1.52 -3.80
CA ALA A 56 2.18 2.34 -4.67
C ALA A 56 2.03 1.93 -6.14
N GLU A 57 2.19 2.92 -7.03
CA GLU A 57 2.18 2.64 -8.47
C GLU A 57 3.21 1.56 -8.83
N PRO A 58 2.92 0.68 -9.80
CA PRO A 58 3.85 -0.39 -10.17
C PRO A 58 5.27 0.09 -10.47
N GLY A 59 6.25 -0.50 -9.77
CA GLY A 59 7.67 -0.17 -9.92
C GLY A 59 8.12 1.10 -9.19
N LYS A 60 7.24 1.74 -8.42
CA LYS A 60 7.59 2.78 -7.45
C LYS A 60 7.81 2.17 -6.07
N GLN A 61 8.53 2.92 -5.24
CA GLN A 61 8.68 2.58 -3.84
C GLN A 61 7.45 3.03 -3.07
N GLY A 62 6.78 2.06 -2.46
CA GLY A 62 5.79 2.27 -1.41
C GLY A 62 6.36 2.17 0.00
N PHE A 63 5.51 2.42 0.97
CA PHE A 63 5.74 2.50 2.40
C PHE A 63 4.54 1.97 3.19
N PHE A 64 4.86 1.45 4.37
CA PHE A 64 3.87 1.53 5.44
C PHE A 64 3.83 2.96 5.98
N PHE A 65 2.66 3.40 6.44
CA PHE A 65 2.49 4.65 7.17
C PHE A 65 2.08 4.35 8.61
N LEU A 66 2.72 5.03 9.57
CA LEU A 66 2.33 5.03 10.97
C LEU A 66 1.44 6.25 11.24
N PHE A 67 0.23 6.02 11.71
CA PHE A 67 -0.75 7.03 12.10
C PHE A 67 -0.87 7.07 13.62
N ASN A 68 -0.83 8.27 14.18
CA ASN A 68 -0.91 8.52 15.61
C ASN A 68 -2.29 9.05 16.02
N PRO A 69 -2.73 8.80 17.27
CA PRO A 69 -3.97 9.36 17.80
C PRO A 69 -4.05 10.88 17.79
N ASP A 70 -2.91 11.57 17.74
CA ASP A 70 -2.82 13.03 17.65
C ASP A 70 -3.01 13.57 16.22
N ARG A 71 -3.43 12.72 15.28
CA ARG A 71 -3.63 13.04 13.86
C ARG A 71 -2.32 13.44 13.16
N SER A 72 -1.18 12.91 13.59
CA SER A 72 0.04 12.91 12.79
C SER A 72 0.22 11.58 12.07
N ALA A 73 0.86 11.62 10.89
CA ALA A 73 1.21 10.44 10.12
C ALA A 73 2.61 10.60 9.53
N ARG A 74 3.33 9.49 9.37
CA ARG A 74 4.65 9.45 8.71
C ARG A 74 4.86 8.11 8.02
N PRO A 75 5.64 8.05 6.94
CA PRO A 75 6.10 6.77 6.42
C PRO A 75 7.02 6.08 7.43
N ILE A 76 6.94 4.75 7.50
CA ILE A 76 7.93 3.87 8.10
C ILE A 76 8.94 3.55 7.00
N LYS A 77 10.14 4.10 7.11
CA LYS A 77 11.14 3.97 6.05
C LYS A 77 11.77 2.57 6.08
N PRO A 78 12.26 2.05 4.92
CA PRO A 78 12.92 0.75 4.88
C PRO A 78 14.07 0.59 5.88
N GLU A 79 14.84 1.64 6.15
CA GLU A 79 15.92 1.61 7.15
C GLU A 79 15.44 1.44 8.60
N GLU A 80 14.15 1.66 8.89
CA GLU A 80 13.53 1.42 10.19
C GLU A 80 13.07 -0.04 10.36
N ILE A 81 13.03 -0.81 9.27
CA ILE A 81 12.59 -2.21 9.26
C ILE A 81 13.82 -3.10 9.36
N ALA A 82 13.95 -3.82 10.48
CA ALA A 82 15.00 -4.81 10.62
C ALA A 82 14.73 -6.03 9.72
N VAL A 83 15.78 -6.75 9.34
CA VAL A 83 15.67 -7.99 8.54
C VAL A 83 16.27 -9.14 9.34
N ALA A 84 15.43 -10.10 9.73
CA ALA A 84 15.84 -11.29 10.45
C ALA A 84 15.04 -12.51 9.95
N PRO A 85 15.50 -13.18 8.87
CA PRO A 85 14.77 -14.29 8.27
C PRO A 85 14.54 -15.43 9.27
N ASP A 86 13.32 -15.95 9.31
CA ASP A 86 12.93 -17.11 10.12
C ASP A 86 12.97 -18.38 9.25
N ALA A 87 13.58 -19.44 9.78
CA ALA A 87 13.66 -20.75 9.12
C ALA A 87 12.27 -21.38 8.87
N ALA A 88 11.23 -20.95 9.59
CA ALA A 88 9.85 -21.34 9.32
C ALA A 88 9.38 -20.95 7.90
N PHE A 89 9.96 -19.90 7.31
CA PHE A 89 9.65 -19.43 5.96
C PHE A 89 10.75 -19.79 4.96
N ALA A 90 11.31 -21.00 5.04
CA ALA A 90 12.42 -21.45 4.20
C ALA A 90 12.14 -21.42 2.67
N GLN A 91 10.88 -21.36 2.25
CA GLN A 91 10.51 -21.21 0.83
C GLN A 91 10.49 -19.75 0.35
N CYS A 92 10.59 -18.78 1.27
CA CYS A 92 10.70 -17.38 0.91
C CYS A 92 12.11 -17.10 0.36
N PRO A 93 12.24 -16.48 -0.84
CA PRO A 93 13.55 -16.24 -1.46
C PRO A 93 14.38 -15.16 -0.76
N GLY A 94 13.80 -14.41 0.18
CA GLY A 94 14.44 -13.31 0.89
C GLY A 94 13.51 -12.11 1.06
N ALA A 95 14.04 -11.04 1.65
CA ALA A 95 13.32 -9.79 1.85
C ALA A 95 12.90 -9.15 0.51
N PRO A 96 11.80 -8.38 0.48
CA PRO A 96 11.41 -7.62 -0.71
C PRO A 96 12.46 -6.58 -1.10
N ASP A 97 12.46 -6.23 -2.39
CA ASP A 97 13.20 -5.06 -2.85
C ASP A 97 12.44 -3.82 -2.39
N TRP A 98 12.96 -3.16 -1.36
CA TRP A 98 12.37 -1.97 -0.77
C TRP A 98 12.19 -0.80 -1.77
N LYS A 99 12.88 -0.80 -2.92
CA LYS A 99 12.69 0.23 -3.95
C LYS A 99 11.43 0.03 -4.79
N THR A 100 10.85 -1.17 -4.74
CA THR A 100 9.63 -1.51 -5.45
C THR A 100 8.56 -2.09 -4.55
N PHE A 101 8.81 -2.15 -3.23
CA PHE A 101 7.87 -2.63 -2.22
C PHE A 101 6.53 -1.90 -2.37
N GLY A 102 5.45 -2.65 -2.50
CA GLY A 102 4.10 -2.12 -2.72
C GLY A 102 3.13 -2.77 -1.75
N PRO A 103 3.08 -2.29 -0.48
CA PRO A 103 2.22 -2.85 0.55
C PRO A 103 0.74 -2.53 0.28
N HIS A 104 -0.11 -3.53 0.20
CA HIS A 104 -1.56 -3.37 -0.06
C HIS A 104 -2.36 -3.77 1.18
N GLY A 105 -3.29 -4.73 1.07
CA GLY A 105 -4.08 -5.21 2.20
C GLY A 105 -3.24 -5.78 3.33
N LEU A 106 -3.71 -5.56 4.56
CA LEU A 106 -2.98 -5.77 5.80
C LEU A 106 -3.83 -6.55 6.81
N ASP A 107 -3.16 -7.36 7.63
CA ASP A 107 -3.74 -7.81 8.89
C ASP A 107 -2.70 -7.90 9.99
N VAL A 108 -3.14 -7.81 11.25
CA VAL A 108 -2.28 -7.88 12.41
C VAL A 108 -2.80 -8.85 13.47
N SER A 109 -1.91 -9.73 13.93
CA SER A 109 -2.16 -10.55 15.12
C SER A 109 -1.32 -10.03 16.28
N VAL A 110 -1.96 -9.73 17.42
CA VAL A 110 -1.27 -9.16 18.60
C VAL A 110 -1.50 -10.02 19.83
N THR A 111 -0.44 -10.25 20.60
CA THR A 111 -0.47 -10.92 21.90
C THR A 111 0.42 -10.17 22.90
N GLY A 112 -0.20 -9.43 23.82
CA GLY A 112 0.53 -8.55 24.74
C GLY A 112 1.30 -7.48 23.98
N ASN A 113 2.61 -7.39 24.22
CA ASN A 113 3.49 -6.41 23.57
C ASN A 113 4.22 -6.96 22.32
N LYS A 114 3.72 -8.06 21.75
CA LYS A 114 4.26 -8.66 20.53
C LYS A 114 3.15 -8.79 19.50
N GLY A 115 3.51 -8.64 18.24
CA GLY A 115 2.58 -8.87 17.14
C GLY A 115 3.25 -9.44 15.90
N VAL A 116 2.41 -9.79 14.93
CA VAL A 116 2.81 -10.12 13.57
C VAL A 116 1.94 -9.31 12.64
N LEU A 117 2.57 -8.49 11.79
CA LEU A 117 1.93 -7.80 10.68
C LEU A 117 2.10 -8.65 9.42
N TYR A 118 0.99 -8.91 8.75
CA TYR A 118 0.91 -9.54 7.45
C TYR A 118 0.58 -8.45 6.44
N ALA A 119 1.31 -8.41 5.33
CA ALA A 119 1.07 -7.42 4.29
C ALA A 119 1.13 -8.07 2.93
N VAL A 120 0.11 -7.83 2.11
CA VAL A 120 0.18 -8.08 0.68
C VAL A 120 1.27 -7.21 0.08
N ASN A 121 2.09 -7.78 -0.80
CA ASN A 121 3.12 -7.07 -1.55
C ASN A 121 2.98 -7.36 -3.05
N HIS A 122 3.01 -6.29 -3.84
CA HIS A 122 3.04 -6.31 -5.31
C HIS A 122 4.41 -5.96 -5.90
N GLY A 123 5.39 -5.68 -5.05
CA GLY A 123 6.73 -5.25 -5.40
C GLY A 123 7.63 -6.38 -5.86
N GLY A 124 7.78 -6.52 -7.18
CA GLY A 124 8.68 -7.51 -7.81
C GLY A 124 8.22 -8.96 -7.70
N ARG A 125 7.31 -9.28 -6.76
CA ARG A 125 6.61 -10.56 -6.62
C ARG A 125 5.27 -10.34 -5.93
N GLU A 126 4.35 -11.25 -6.17
CA GLU A 126 3.10 -11.37 -5.42
C GLU A 126 3.33 -12.25 -4.18
N ALA A 127 3.24 -11.65 -3.00
CA ALA A 127 3.49 -12.36 -1.75
C ALA A 127 2.72 -11.76 -0.58
N ILE A 128 2.52 -12.56 0.46
CA ILE A 128 2.25 -12.05 1.81
C ILE A 128 3.59 -11.94 2.52
N GLU A 129 4.02 -10.71 2.80
CA GLU A 129 5.20 -10.40 3.60
C GLU A 129 4.85 -10.46 5.09
N ILE A 130 5.77 -10.95 5.90
CA ILE A 130 5.54 -11.23 7.33
C ILE A 130 6.54 -10.45 8.15
N PHE A 131 6.02 -9.66 9.08
CA PHE A 131 6.79 -8.79 9.94
C PHE A 131 6.50 -9.10 11.40
N GLY A 132 7.52 -9.50 12.15
CA GLY A 132 7.46 -9.49 13.60
C GLY A 132 7.38 -8.05 14.12
N MET A 133 6.57 -7.84 15.15
CA MET A 133 6.37 -6.54 15.80
C MET A 133 6.76 -6.59 17.27
N ASP A 134 7.59 -5.63 17.69
CA ASP A 134 7.76 -5.27 19.10
C ASP A 134 6.94 -4.01 19.39
N LEU A 135 5.94 -4.16 20.29
CA LEU A 135 4.99 -3.13 20.68
C LEU A 135 5.24 -2.64 22.12
N SER A 136 6.41 -2.95 22.70
CA SER A 136 6.75 -2.53 24.08
C SER A 136 7.18 -1.07 24.19
N GLY A 137 7.53 -0.43 23.06
CA GLY A 137 7.94 0.96 22.98
C GLY A 137 6.77 1.92 22.68
N GLN A 138 7.11 3.18 22.42
CA GLN A 138 6.15 4.20 21.99
C GLN A 138 5.62 3.93 20.58
N ASP A 139 6.54 3.65 19.64
CA ASP A 139 6.23 3.28 18.26
C ASP A 139 6.51 1.79 18.04
N PRO A 140 5.77 1.12 17.14
CA PRO A 140 6.03 -0.27 16.78
C PRO A 140 7.39 -0.39 16.08
N LYS A 141 8.15 -1.43 16.44
CA LYS A 141 9.36 -1.81 15.69
C LYS A 141 9.07 -3.02 14.84
N LEU A 142 9.29 -2.89 13.53
CA LEU A 142 9.07 -3.96 12.56
C LEU A 142 10.36 -4.72 12.28
N THR A 143 10.25 -6.03 12.18
CA THR A 143 11.31 -6.92 11.70
C THR A 143 10.72 -7.82 10.62
N TRP A 144 11.16 -7.69 9.39
CA TRP A 144 10.81 -8.62 8.34
C TRP A 144 11.39 -10.00 8.67
N THR A 145 10.54 -11.03 8.67
CA THR A 145 10.90 -12.41 9.03
C THR A 145 10.77 -13.39 7.88
N GLY A 146 9.95 -13.11 6.87
CA GLY A 146 9.72 -14.04 5.77
C GLY A 146 8.55 -13.64 4.90
N CYS A 147 8.17 -14.54 3.99
CA CYS A 147 7.06 -14.33 3.09
C CYS A 147 6.42 -15.64 2.65
N LEU A 148 5.18 -15.55 2.15
CA LEU A 148 4.47 -16.63 1.47
C LEU A 148 4.17 -16.17 0.05
N LEU A 149 4.76 -16.85 -0.95
CA LEU A 149 4.48 -16.54 -2.35
C LEU A 149 3.05 -16.96 -2.69
N THR A 150 2.32 -16.09 -3.40
CA THR A 150 0.99 -16.45 -3.86
C THR A 150 1.08 -17.44 -5.04
N PRO A 151 0.03 -18.27 -5.26
CA PRO A 151 -0.04 -19.12 -6.43
C PRO A 151 0.03 -18.30 -7.73
N LYS A 152 0.57 -18.90 -8.80
CA LYS A 152 0.60 -18.25 -10.12
C LYS A 152 -0.80 -17.84 -10.57
N GLY A 153 -0.94 -16.62 -11.08
CA GLY A 153 -2.23 -16.08 -11.54
C GLY A 153 -3.09 -15.52 -10.40
N THR A 154 -2.54 -15.38 -9.20
CA THR A 154 -3.20 -14.68 -8.08
C THR A 154 -2.69 -13.25 -8.02
N TRP A 155 -3.58 -12.27 -8.11
CA TRP A 155 -3.29 -10.90 -7.67
C TRP A 155 -3.94 -10.72 -6.28
N PRO A 156 -3.17 -10.89 -5.19
CA PRO A 156 -3.69 -10.79 -3.83
C PRO A 156 -4.22 -9.39 -3.57
N ASP A 157 -5.36 -9.27 -2.91
CA ASP A 157 -5.93 -7.98 -2.55
C ASP A 157 -5.72 -7.73 -1.07
N ASP A 158 -6.25 -8.64 -0.25
CA ASP A 158 -6.19 -8.58 1.20
C ASP A 158 -5.80 -9.92 1.82
N VAL A 159 -5.37 -9.88 3.08
CA VAL A 159 -4.95 -11.01 3.89
C VAL A 159 -5.62 -10.96 5.26
N ALA A 160 -6.02 -12.12 5.79
CA ALA A 160 -6.52 -12.23 7.16
C ALA A 160 -5.85 -13.40 7.88
N ALA A 161 -5.32 -13.16 9.08
CA ALA A 161 -4.80 -14.16 9.97
C ALA A 161 -5.93 -14.95 10.64
N LEU A 162 -5.83 -16.27 10.57
CA LEU A 162 -6.83 -17.19 11.10
C LEU A 162 -6.36 -17.80 12.43
N PRO A 163 -7.30 -18.20 13.30
CA PRO A 163 -6.97 -19.02 14.45
C PRO A 163 -6.17 -20.27 14.04
N GLY A 164 -5.12 -20.58 14.81
CA GLY A 164 -4.23 -21.73 14.51
C GLY A 164 -3.09 -21.42 13.54
N GLY A 165 -2.91 -20.15 13.12
CA GLY A 165 -1.73 -19.70 12.37
C GLY A 165 -1.85 -19.86 10.84
N GLY A 166 -3.04 -20.14 10.32
CA GLY A 166 -3.32 -20.07 8.89
C GLY A 166 -3.61 -18.65 8.42
N LEU A 167 -3.62 -18.43 7.11
CA LEU A 167 -4.03 -17.17 6.48
C LEU A 167 -5.15 -17.43 5.46
N ALA A 168 -6.10 -16.50 5.36
CA ALA A 168 -6.97 -16.35 4.20
C ALA A 168 -6.43 -15.20 3.33
N VAL A 169 -6.45 -15.35 2.02
CA VAL A 169 -6.01 -14.33 1.06
C VAL A 169 -7.07 -14.20 -0.02
N THR A 170 -7.53 -12.99 -0.29
CA THR A 170 -8.45 -12.71 -1.40
C THR A 170 -7.65 -12.50 -2.68
N SER A 171 -8.23 -12.88 -3.81
CA SER A 171 -7.66 -12.66 -5.15
C SER A 171 -8.65 -11.86 -5.95
N LEU A 172 -8.32 -10.63 -6.33
CA LEU A 172 -9.21 -9.81 -7.14
C LEU A 172 -9.45 -10.43 -8.53
N TRP A 173 -8.37 -10.89 -9.16
CA TRP A 173 -8.40 -11.41 -10.52
C TRP A 173 -7.11 -12.13 -10.90
N ASP A 174 -7.13 -12.85 -12.04
CA ASP A 174 -5.90 -13.32 -12.69
C ASP A 174 -5.43 -12.24 -13.69
N PRO A 175 -4.27 -11.59 -13.46
CA PRO A 175 -3.79 -10.51 -14.31
C PRO A 175 -3.41 -10.98 -15.73
N LYS A 176 -3.38 -12.30 -15.98
CA LYS A 176 -3.18 -12.88 -17.31
C LYS A 176 -4.48 -13.18 -18.04
N THR A 177 -5.61 -13.15 -17.33
CA THR A 177 -6.93 -13.23 -17.97
C THR A 177 -7.31 -11.85 -18.49
N VAL A 178 -7.73 -11.78 -19.75
CA VAL A 178 -8.31 -10.55 -20.29
C VAL A 178 -9.62 -10.31 -19.57
N ASP A 179 -9.75 -9.18 -18.91
CA ASP A 179 -11.00 -8.83 -18.26
C ASP A 179 -12.09 -8.67 -19.34
N GLY A 180 -13.11 -9.51 -19.24
CA GLY A 180 -14.23 -9.56 -20.20
C GLY A 180 -15.20 -8.39 -19.99
N LEU A 181 -15.02 -7.61 -18.92
CA LEU A 181 -15.79 -6.42 -18.59
C LEU A 181 -15.27 -5.20 -19.36
N LYS A 182 -15.21 -5.29 -20.68
CA LYS A 182 -15.19 -4.11 -21.54
C LYS A 182 -16.63 -3.67 -21.76
N ASN A 183 -17.10 -2.72 -20.97
CA ASN A 183 -18.22 -1.86 -21.37
C ASN A 183 -17.66 -0.59 -22.00
#